data_AF-A0A932WJQ0-F1
#
_entry.id   AF-A0A932WJQ0-F1
#
_cell.length_a   1.000
_cell.length_b   1.000
_cell.length_c   1.000
_cell.angle_alpha   90.00
_cell.angle_beta   90.00
_cell.angle_gamma   90.00
#
_symmetry.space_group_name_H-M   'P 1'
#
loop_
_entity.id
_entity.type
_entity.pdbx_description
1 polymer ?
#
loop_
_entity_poly.entity_id
_entity_poly.type
_entity_poly.pdbx_seq_one_letter_code
_entity_poly.pdbx_strand_id
1 'polypeptide(L)'
;MTDFDAALTGFAALDEEALGRPWSWRDGRLDVRYALYRTLEDAQEAYVRVSAGIHPESRRILALAQRAFGDLRSLLLGLPTDLLDTPPRAGEWPVRETLRHMLVVERRYALQTRYALERADAEPVRIPDDRLPTPAQMDVSGEIGAILARLGDARTATNRWLGDVAPAAMTRPTVWAHSQVDVRFRLHRFAAHVAEHTIQCDKAVGSCGRSPP
;
A
#
# COMPACT_ATOMS: atom_id res chain seq x y z
N MET A 1 -25.22 -4.24 20.11
CA MET A 1 -24.17 -4.49 19.12
C MET A 1 -24.68 -3.94 17.80
N THR A 2 -23.99 -3.00 17.20
CA THR A 2 -24.39 -2.44 15.89
C THR A 2 -24.10 -3.44 14.77
N ASP A 3 -24.74 -3.29 13.61
CA ASP A 3 -24.41 -4.09 12.42
C ASP A 3 -22.92 -3.97 12.05
N PHE A 4 -22.32 -2.80 12.32
CA PHE A 4 -20.90 -2.54 12.15
C PHE A 4 -20.04 -3.39 13.11
N ASP A 5 -20.37 -3.43 14.40
CA ASP A 5 -19.63 -4.25 15.38
C ASP A 5 -19.73 -5.75 15.08
N ALA A 6 -20.90 -6.19 14.59
CA ALA A 6 -21.12 -7.56 14.16
C ALA A 6 -20.24 -7.92 12.95
N ALA A 7 -20.15 -7.02 11.96
CA ALA A 7 -19.27 -7.20 10.80
C ALA A 7 -17.79 -7.25 11.20
N LEU A 8 -17.34 -6.35 12.08
CA LEU A 8 -15.96 -6.36 12.60
C LEU A 8 -15.63 -7.65 13.34
N THR A 9 -16.56 -8.14 14.17
CA THR A 9 -16.41 -9.41 14.88
C THR A 9 -16.30 -10.57 13.88
N GLY A 10 -17.13 -10.57 12.83
CA GLY A 10 -17.06 -11.56 11.76
C GLY A 10 -15.74 -11.54 11.00
N PHE A 11 -15.21 -10.35 10.67
CA PHE A 11 -13.92 -10.22 10.00
C PHE A 11 -12.75 -10.66 10.88
N ALA A 12 -12.77 -10.33 12.18
CA ALA A 12 -11.73 -10.72 13.12
C ALA A 12 -11.66 -12.24 13.35
N ALA A 13 -12.75 -12.95 13.09
CA ALA A 13 -12.83 -14.41 13.22
C ALA A 13 -12.37 -15.18 11.97
N LEU A 14 -12.01 -14.49 10.87
CA LEU A 14 -11.53 -15.15 9.66
C LEU A 14 -10.12 -15.70 9.85
N ASP A 15 -9.94 -16.99 9.57
CA ASP A 15 -8.63 -17.64 9.55
C ASP A 15 -7.94 -17.53 8.17
N GLU A 16 -6.71 -18.04 8.07
CA GLU A 16 -5.95 -17.97 6.82
C GLU A 16 -6.59 -18.75 5.67
N GLU A 17 -7.31 -19.85 5.96
CA GLU A 17 -8.06 -20.60 4.95
C GLU A 17 -9.20 -19.74 4.39
N ALA A 18 -10.00 -19.13 5.26
CA ALA A 18 -11.09 -18.25 4.87
C ALA A 18 -10.60 -17.02 4.11
N LEU A 19 -9.50 -16.41 4.56
CA LEU A 19 -8.86 -15.27 3.89
C LEU A 19 -8.30 -15.64 2.52
N GLY A 20 -7.83 -16.88 2.33
CA GLY A 20 -7.29 -17.40 1.07
C GLY A 20 -8.35 -17.87 0.07
N ARG A 21 -9.64 -17.88 0.44
CA ARG A 21 -10.71 -18.29 -0.48
C ARG A 21 -10.79 -17.35 -1.69
N PRO A 22 -11.11 -17.87 -2.88
CA PRO A 22 -11.27 -17.04 -4.07
C PRO A 22 -12.38 -16.01 -3.90
N TRP A 23 -12.08 -14.79 -4.33
CA TRP A 23 -13.04 -13.69 -4.42
C TRP A 23 -12.86 -12.96 -5.75
N SER A 24 -13.95 -12.68 -6.45
CA SER A 24 -13.91 -12.00 -7.74
C SER A 24 -14.04 -10.49 -7.56
N TRP A 25 -13.21 -9.74 -8.28
CA TRP A 25 -13.28 -8.29 -8.32
C TRP A 25 -13.08 -7.81 -9.75
N ARG A 26 -14.12 -7.14 -10.30
CA ARG A 26 -14.23 -6.84 -11.74
C ARG A 26 -14.01 -8.12 -12.55
N ASP A 27 -13.17 -8.07 -13.57
CA ASP A 27 -12.82 -9.20 -14.44
C ASP A 27 -11.71 -10.09 -13.86
N GLY A 28 -11.24 -9.79 -12.64
CA GLY A 28 -10.13 -10.48 -11.98
C GLY A 28 -10.56 -11.44 -10.87
N ARG A 29 -9.64 -12.34 -10.50
CA ARG A 29 -9.77 -13.24 -9.36
C ARG A 29 -8.68 -12.92 -8.34
N LEU A 30 -9.11 -12.56 -7.14
CA LEU A 30 -8.29 -12.29 -5.96
C LEU A 30 -8.73 -13.26 -4.85
N ASP A 31 -8.35 -12.95 -3.61
CA ASP A 31 -8.80 -13.67 -2.41
C ASP A 31 -9.67 -12.76 -1.51
N VAL A 32 -10.28 -13.37 -0.49
CA VAL A 32 -11.13 -12.66 0.49
C VAL A 32 -10.36 -11.58 1.26
N ARG A 33 -9.06 -11.75 1.51
CA ARG A 33 -8.21 -10.73 2.14
C ARG A 33 -8.20 -9.44 1.32
N TYR A 34 -8.11 -9.55 -0.01
CA TYR A 34 -8.23 -8.39 -0.89
C TYR A 34 -9.59 -7.71 -0.81
N ALA A 35 -10.68 -8.44 -0.52
CA ALA A 35 -11.99 -7.85 -0.28
C ALA A 35 -11.98 -6.92 0.95
N LEU A 36 -11.32 -7.32 2.04
CA LEU A 36 -11.17 -6.48 3.23
C LEU A 36 -10.36 -5.21 2.93
N TYR A 37 -9.29 -5.34 2.14
CA TYR A 37 -8.52 -4.17 1.70
C TYR A 37 -9.32 -3.27 0.74
N ARG A 38 -10.24 -3.81 -0.06
CA ARG A 38 -11.18 -2.98 -0.85
C ARG A 38 -12.12 -2.19 0.06
N THR A 39 -12.69 -2.84 1.08
CA THR A 39 -13.55 -2.15 2.06
C THR A 39 -12.81 -1.01 2.77
N LEU A 40 -11.53 -1.20 3.11
CA LEU A 40 -10.68 -0.13 3.65
C LEU A 40 -10.57 1.04 2.66
N GLU A 41 -10.34 0.76 1.37
CA GLU A 41 -10.22 1.80 0.36
C GLU A 41 -11.53 2.55 0.10
N ASP A 42 -12.66 1.84 0.07
CA ASP A 42 -13.98 2.47 -0.04
C ASP A 42 -14.23 3.42 1.13
N ALA A 43 -13.86 3.01 2.36
CA ALA A 43 -13.94 3.87 3.54
C ALA A 43 -12.98 5.08 3.47
N GLN A 44 -11.76 4.88 2.98
CA GLN A 44 -10.79 5.96 2.74
C GLN A 44 -11.32 6.97 1.72
N GLU A 45 -11.89 6.49 0.62
CA GLU A 45 -12.47 7.33 -0.42
C GLU A 45 -13.69 8.10 0.11
N ALA A 46 -14.60 7.44 0.84
CA ALA A 46 -15.71 8.10 1.50
C ALA A 46 -15.23 9.21 2.44
N TYR A 47 -14.22 8.93 3.28
CA TYR A 47 -13.60 9.92 4.16
C TYR A 47 -13.02 11.11 3.40
N VAL A 48 -12.29 10.86 2.31
CA VAL A 48 -11.75 11.94 1.47
C VAL A 48 -12.88 12.74 0.81
N ARG A 49 -13.93 12.11 0.31
CA ARG A 49 -15.04 12.84 -0.34
C ARG A 49 -15.77 13.77 0.63
N VAL A 50 -15.99 13.36 1.88
CA VAL A 50 -16.72 14.16 2.88
C VAL A 50 -15.82 15.13 3.65
N SER A 51 -14.52 14.87 3.73
CA SER A 51 -13.57 15.78 4.37
C SER A 51 -13.37 17.03 3.51
N ALA A 52 -14.01 18.13 3.92
CA ALA A 52 -13.69 19.44 3.40
C ALA A 52 -12.23 19.80 3.74
N GLY A 53 -11.53 20.45 2.81
CA GLY A 53 -10.16 20.88 3.07
C GLY A 53 -9.66 21.87 2.02
N ILE A 54 -8.70 22.69 2.43
CA ILE A 54 -8.02 23.67 1.56
C ILE A 54 -7.05 23.02 0.57
N HIS A 55 -6.77 21.72 0.74
CA HIS A 55 -5.82 20.98 -0.08
C HIS A 55 -6.52 20.19 -1.20
N PRO A 56 -5.85 20.03 -2.37
CA PRO A 56 -6.35 19.17 -3.44
C PRO A 56 -6.70 17.76 -2.96
N GLU A 57 -7.68 17.14 -3.64
CA GLU A 57 -8.12 15.76 -3.35
C GLU A 57 -6.93 14.79 -3.23
N SER A 58 -6.00 14.85 -4.18
CA SER A 58 -4.80 14.02 -4.18
C SER A 58 -3.92 14.16 -2.93
N ARG A 59 -3.74 15.38 -2.39
CA ARG A 59 -2.99 15.57 -1.13
C ARG A 59 -3.72 14.92 0.04
N ARG A 60 -5.05 15.04 0.08
CA ARG A 60 -5.88 14.47 1.15
C ARG A 60 -5.85 12.94 1.11
N ILE A 61 -5.86 12.34 -0.08
CA ILE A 61 -5.66 10.89 -0.27
C ILE A 61 -4.25 10.49 0.19
N LEU A 62 -3.20 11.17 -0.27
CA LEU A 62 -1.81 10.85 0.08
C LEU A 62 -1.48 11.05 1.57
N ALA A 63 -2.22 11.92 2.26
CA ALA A 63 -2.13 12.05 3.72
C ALA A 63 -2.56 10.76 4.45
N LEU A 64 -3.50 9.98 3.90
CA LEU A 64 -3.86 8.67 4.46
C LEU A 64 -2.69 7.69 4.37
N ALA A 65 -1.96 7.73 3.26
CA ALA A 65 -0.76 6.92 3.09
C ALA A 65 0.39 7.39 4.00
N GLN A 66 0.49 8.70 4.28
CA GLN A 66 1.41 9.22 5.28
C GLN A 66 1.06 8.74 6.69
N ARG A 67 -0.24 8.70 7.04
CA ARG A 67 -0.70 8.15 8.31
C ARG A 67 -0.36 6.67 8.44
N ALA A 68 -0.71 5.85 7.45
CA ALA A 68 -0.39 4.42 7.45
C ALA A 68 1.13 4.16 7.55
N PHE A 69 1.95 5.02 6.94
CA PHE A 69 3.40 4.94 7.09
C PHE A 69 3.88 5.30 8.51
N GLY A 70 3.18 6.21 9.20
CA GLY A 70 3.40 6.46 10.63
C GLY A 70 3.17 5.21 11.48
N ASP A 71 2.10 4.47 11.21
CA ASP A 71 1.76 3.22 11.90
C ASP A 71 2.87 2.15 11.68
N LEU A 72 3.31 1.96 10.43
CA LEU A 72 4.45 1.10 10.10
C LEU A 72 5.73 1.51 10.85
N ARG A 73 6.04 2.81 10.87
CA ARG A 73 7.23 3.32 11.58
C ARG A 73 7.13 3.05 13.06
N SER A 74 5.96 3.25 13.67
CA SER A 74 5.73 2.98 15.10
C SER A 74 5.96 1.51 15.43
N LEU A 75 5.43 0.60 14.61
CA LEU A 75 5.60 -0.84 14.77
C LEU A 75 7.07 -1.27 14.71
N LEU A 76 7.84 -0.70 13.79
CA LEU A 76 9.20 -1.17 13.47
C LEU A 76 10.32 -0.38 14.15
N LEU A 77 10.01 0.73 14.83
CA LEU A 77 11.04 1.57 15.43
C LEU A 77 11.85 0.79 16.47
N GLY A 78 13.18 0.82 16.32
CA GLY A 78 14.10 0.14 17.22
C GLY A 78 14.08 -1.39 17.12
N LEU A 79 13.51 -1.96 16.05
CA LEU A 79 13.62 -3.39 15.77
C LEU A 79 15.11 -3.78 15.56
N PRO A 80 15.65 -4.73 16.34
CA PRO A 80 17.02 -5.22 16.19
C PRO A 80 17.30 -5.78 14.80
N THR A 81 18.52 -5.56 14.30
CA THR A 81 18.93 -5.91 12.94
C THR A 81 18.86 -7.42 12.66
N ASP A 82 19.14 -8.25 13.66
CA ASP A 82 19.06 -9.72 13.58
C ASP A 82 17.63 -10.24 13.34
N LEU A 83 16.62 -9.51 13.83
CA LEU A 83 15.21 -9.85 13.59
C LEU A 83 14.72 -9.43 12.20
N LEU A 84 15.44 -8.55 11.49
CA LEU A 84 15.03 -8.09 10.16
C LEU A 84 15.05 -9.20 9.12
N ASP A 85 15.90 -10.20 9.32
CA ASP A 85 16.16 -11.28 8.37
C ASP A 85 15.56 -12.62 8.82
N THR A 86 14.86 -12.63 9.96
CA THR A 86 14.18 -13.83 10.47
C THR A 86 12.76 -13.93 9.91
N PRO A 87 12.41 -14.99 9.16
CA PRO A 87 11.07 -15.16 8.64
C PRO A 87 10.11 -15.66 9.75
N PRO A 88 8.84 -15.20 9.78
CA PRO A 88 7.86 -15.67 10.77
C PRO A 88 7.54 -17.15 10.70
N ARG A 89 7.52 -17.70 9.48
CA ARG A 89 7.33 -19.12 9.18
C ARG A 89 8.13 -19.50 7.95
N ALA A 90 8.34 -20.80 7.77
CA ALA A 90 8.94 -21.32 6.54
C ALA A 90 8.13 -20.87 5.31
N GLY A 91 8.81 -20.23 4.36
CA GLY A 91 8.21 -19.72 3.13
C GLY A 91 7.59 -18.32 3.24
N GLU A 92 7.49 -17.73 4.44
CA GLU A 92 7.04 -16.35 4.62
C GLU A 92 8.23 -15.37 4.55
N TRP A 93 7.96 -14.13 4.17
CA TRP A 93 9.00 -13.11 4.03
C TRP A 93 9.44 -12.55 5.38
N PRO A 94 10.76 -12.37 5.61
CA PRO A 94 11.24 -11.58 6.73
C PRO A 94 10.90 -10.09 6.55
N VAL A 95 11.05 -9.30 7.61
CA VAL A 95 10.75 -7.86 7.60
C VAL A 95 11.55 -7.14 6.51
N ARG A 96 12.83 -7.47 6.32
CA ARG A 96 13.67 -6.83 5.29
C ARG A 96 13.14 -7.05 3.87
N GLU A 97 12.68 -8.26 3.56
CA GLU A 97 12.09 -8.57 2.25
C GLU A 97 10.75 -7.86 2.07
N THR A 98 9.93 -7.80 3.12
CA THR A 98 8.67 -7.05 3.11
C THR A 98 8.93 -5.55 2.84
N LEU A 99 9.91 -4.94 3.50
CA LEU A 99 10.28 -3.54 3.28
C LEU A 99 10.88 -3.29 1.89
N ARG A 100 11.64 -4.25 1.34
CA ARG A 100 12.11 -4.21 -0.05
C ARG A 100 10.94 -4.16 -1.01
N HIS A 101 9.97 -5.05 -0.84
CA HIS A 101 8.76 -5.08 -1.63
C HIS A 101 7.99 -3.75 -1.55
N MET A 102 7.80 -3.22 -0.34
CA MET A 102 7.15 -1.91 -0.13
C MET A 102 7.86 -0.78 -0.87
N LEU A 103 9.20 -0.72 -0.80
CA LEU A 103 9.97 0.31 -1.50
C LEU A 103 9.86 0.20 -3.03
N VAL A 104 9.88 -1.03 -3.58
CA VAL A 104 9.63 -1.25 -5.01
C VAL A 104 8.26 -0.74 -5.39
N VAL A 105 7.22 -1.14 -4.65
CA VAL A 105 5.83 -0.84 -4.98
C VAL A 105 5.54 0.66 -4.85
N GLU A 106 6.05 1.32 -3.81
CA GLU A 106 5.95 2.77 -3.66
C GLU A 106 6.44 3.50 -4.92
N ARG A 107 7.65 3.15 -5.39
CA ARG A 107 8.24 3.75 -6.58
C ARG A 107 7.50 3.37 -7.86
N ARG A 108 7.05 2.11 -8.00
CA ARG A 108 6.26 1.66 -9.16
C ARG A 108 4.92 2.37 -9.24
N TYR A 109 4.20 2.47 -8.13
CA TYR A 109 2.91 3.15 -8.07
C TYR A 109 3.08 4.63 -8.40
N ALA A 110 4.11 5.28 -7.87
CA ALA A 110 4.40 6.68 -8.18
C ALA A 110 4.66 6.88 -9.68
N LEU A 111 5.52 6.05 -10.27
CA LEU A 111 5.86 6.14 -11.68
C LEU A 111 4.68 5.80 -12.61
N GLN A 112 3.90 4.77 -12.29
CA GLN A 112 2.73 4.36 -13.07
C GLN A 112 1.63 5.43 -13.04
N THR A 113 1.40 6.04 -11.88
CA THR A 113 0.41 7.11 -11.72
C THR A 113 0.87 8.36 -12.47
N ARG A 114 2.15 8.73 -12.33
CA ARG A 114 2.74 9.84 -13.07
C ARG A 114 2.68 9.62 -14.59
N TYR A 115 3.02 8.43 -15.06
CA TYR A 115 2.87 8.07 -16.47
C TYR A 115 1.44 8.23 -16.96
N ALA A 116 0.45 7.77 -16.19
CA ALA A 116 -0.95 7.94 -16.55
C ALA A 116 -1.35 9.42 -16.69
N LEU A 117 -0.80 10.30 -15.84
CA LEU A 117 -1.02 11.74 -15.89
C LEU A 117 -0.33 12.42 -17.10
N GLU A 118 0.90 12.00 -17.43
CA GLU A 118 1.76 12.67 -18.40
C GLU A 118 1.61 12.16 -19.84
N ARG A 119 1.24 10.89 -20.02
CA ARG A 119 1.16 10.27 -21.36
C ARG A 119 0.15 11.01 -22.26
N ALA A 120 0.41 11.04 -23.55
CA ALA A 120 -0.59 11.41 -24.55
C ALA A 120 -1.71 10.35 -24.62
N ASP A 121 -2.85 10.71 -25.21
CA ASP A 121 -4.00 9.80 -25.31
C ASP A 121 -3.78 8.67 -26.31
N ALA A 122 -2.90 8.86 -27.30
CA ALA A 122 -2.49 7.83 -28.25
C ALA A 122 -1.48 6.81 -27.67
N GLU A 123 -0.84 7.13 -26.53
CA GLU A 123 0.11 6.23 -25.90
C GLU A 123 -0.61 5.10 -25.13
N PRO A 124 0.03 3.91 -24.99
CA PRO A 124 -0.54 2.82 -24.22
C PRO A 124 -0.90 3.22 -22.79
N VAL A 125 -2.00 2.67 -22.26
CA VAL A 125 -2.43 2.94 -20.87
C VAL A 125 -1.43 2.38 -19.85
N ARG A 126 -0.84 1.21 -20.14
CA ARG A 126 0.17 0.56 -19.28
C ARG A 126 1.56 1.06 -19.66
N ILE A 127 2.30 1.57 -18.68
CA ILE A 127 3.72 1.87 -18.85
C ILE A 127 4.50 0.58 -19.20
N PRO A 128 5.45 0.62 -20.15
CA PRO A 128 6.34 -0.49 -20.44
C PRO A 128 7.07 -1.02 -19.20
N ASP A 129 7.17 -2.35 -19.07
CA ASP A 129 7.68 -3.00 -17.87
C ASP A 129 9.18 -2.75 -17.63
N ASP A 130 9.95 -2.53 -18.70
CA ASP A 130 11.38 -2.19 -18.67
C ASP A 130 11.67 -0.80 -18.06
N ARG A 131 10.66 0.07 -18.00
CA ARG A 131 10.75 1.38 -17.33
C ARG A 131 10.46 1.31 -15.84
N LEU A 132 9.97 0.18 -15.32
CA LEU A 132 9.59 0.06 -13.92
C LEU A 132 10.80 -0.35 -13.06
N PRO A 133 10.94 0.21 -11.85
CA PRO A 133 12.00 -0.20 -10.95
C PRO A 133 11.85 -1.67 -10.54
N THR A 134 12.95 -2.37 -10.33
CA THR A 134 12.99 -3.78 -9.94
C THR A 134 13.45 -3.96 -8.48
N PRO A 135 13.14 -5.09 -7.83
CA PRO A 135 13.62 -5.38 -6.47
C PRO A 135 15.14 -5.28 -6.32
N ALA A 136 15.90 -5.66 -7.35
CA ALA A 136 17.37 -5.60 -7.35
C ALA A 136 17.91 -4.16 -7.22
N GLN A 137 17.12 -3.14 -7.56
CA GLN A 137 17.51 -1.74 -7.46
C GLN A 137 17.20 -1.13 -6.09
N MET A 138 16.51 -1.86 -5.20
CA MET A 138 16.10 -1.35 -3.89
C MET A 138 17.16 -1.66 -2.84
N ASP A 139 17.84 -0.62 -2.38
CA ASP A 139 18.72 -0.71 -1.23
C ASP A 139 17.90 -0.75 0.06
N VAL A 140 17.93 -1.90 0.73
CA VAL A 140 17.38 -2.13 2.08
C VAL A 140 18.46 -2.65 3.03
N SER A 141 19.71 -2.27 2.78
CA SER A 141 20.85 -2.57 3.67
C SER A 141 20.83 -1.70 4.93
N GLY A 142 21.47 -2.21 5.98
CA GLY A 142 21.62 -1.54 7.27
C GLY A 142 20.49 -1.82 8.25
N GLU A 143 20.46 -1.01 9.30
CA GLU A 143 19.49 -1.08 10.40
C GLU A 143 18.11 -0.55 9.97
N ILE A 144 17.09 -0.89 10.76
CA ILE A 144 15.69 -0.55 10.46
C ILE A 144 15.47 0.95 10.23
N GLY A 145 16.13 1.81 11.00
CA GLY A 145 16.02 3.27 10.85
C GLY A 145 16.45 3.75 9.47
N ALA A 146 17.53 3.20 8.92
CA ALA A 146 18.02 3.55 7.59
C ALA A 146 17.07 3.05 6.48
N ILE A 147 16.45 1.88 6.65
CA ILE A 147 15.47 1.36 5.69
C ILE A 147 14.21 2.23 5.69
N LEU A 148 13.69 2.55 6.89
CA LEU A 148 12.52 3.42 7.05
C LEU A 148 12.78 4.83 6.50
N ALA A 149 14.01 5.37 6.64
CA ALA A 149 14.39 6.65 6.04
C ALA A 149 14.26 6.60 4.51
N ARG A 150 14.79 5.55 3.85
CA ARG A 150 14.68 5.38 2.39
C ARG A 150 13.23 5.25 1.92
N LEU A 151 12.37 4.55 2.67
CA LEU A 151 10.93 4.53 2.39
C LEU A 151 10.31 5.92 2.57
N GLY A 152 10.67 6.65 3.62
CA GLY A 152 10.21 8.02 3.87
C GLY A 152 10.59 9.00 2.76
N ASP A 153 11.80 8.87 2.21
CA ASP A 153 12.26 9.66 1.07
C ASP A 153 11.46 9.33 -0.20
N ALA A 154 11.16 8.05 -0.44
CA ALA A 154 10.30 7.62 -1.55
C ALA A 154 8.88 8.17 -1.40
N ARG A 155 8.28 8.10 -0.20
CA ARG A 155 6.98 8.71 0.12
C ARG A 155 6.98 10.21 -0.13
N THR A 156 8.03 10.91 0.27
CA THR A 156 8.19 12.35 0.06
C THR A 156 8.27 12.69 -1.43
N ALA A 157 8.99 11.88 -2.22
CA ALA A 157 9.05 12.03 -3.67
C ALA A 157 7.67 11.80 -4.32
N THR A 158 6.92 10.78 -3.89
CA THR A 158 5.56 10.52 -4.35
C THR A 158 4.64 11.70 -4.06
N ASN A 159 4.67 12.25 -2.84
CA ASN A 159 3.88 13.41 -2.46
C ASN A 159 4.21 14.64 -3.31
N ARG A 160 5.48 14.86 -3.64
CA ARG A 160 5.91 15.95 -4.52
C ARG A 160 5.40 15.77 -5.95
N TRP A 161 5.42 14.55 -6.49
CA TRP A 161 4.98 14.29 -7.87
C TRP A 161 3.47 14.24 -8.03
N LEU A 162 2.75 13.73 -7.03
CA LEU A 162 1.33 13.39 -7.14
C LEU A 162 0.46 14.19 -6.16
N GLY A 163 1.02 15.15 -5.45
CA GLY A 163 0.30 15.95 -4.46
C GLY A 163 -0.74 16.86 -5.10
N ASP A 164 -0.47 17.42 -6.28
CA ASP A 164 -1.30 18.47 -6.89
C ASP A 164 -1.97 17.99 -8.19
N VAL A 165 -2.58 16.81 -8.17
CA VAL A 165 -3.33 16.29 -9.32
C VAL A 165 -4.60 17.10 -9.50
N ALA A 166 -4.80 17.62 -10.72
CA ALA A 166 -6.00 18.36 -11.08
C ALA A 166 -7.25 17.44 -10.99
N PRO A 167 -8.43 17.95 -10.56
CA PRO A 167 -9.63 17.13 -10.44
C PRO A 167 -10.02 16.35 -11.70
N ALA A 168 -9.89 16.98 -12.88
CA ALA A 168 -10.18 16.32 -14.16
C ALA A 168 -9.19 15.20 -14.51
N ALA A 169 -7.97 15.23 -13.97
CA ALA A 169 -6.95 14.21 -14.21
C ALA A 169 -7.11 12.98 -13.29
N MET A 170 -7.91 13.09 -12.23
CA MET A 170 -8.15 12.00 -11.28
C MET A 170 -8.85 10.78 -11.91
N THR A 171 -9.60 10.98 -13.00
CA THR A 171 -10.28 9.91 -13.75
C THR A 171 -9.46 9.40 -14.94
N ARG A 172 -8.21 9.84 -15.12
CA ARG A 172 -7.37 9.34 -16.22
C ARG A 172 -7.13 7.83 -16.07
N PRO A 173 -7.27 7.04 -17.16
CA PRO A 173 -7.18 5.59 -17.06
C PRO A 173 -5.74 5.12 -16.85
N THR A 174 -5.63 4.06 -16.06
CA THR A 174 -4.42 3.30 -15.74
C THR A 174 -4.81 1.83 -15.49
N VAL A 175 -3.84 0.98 -15.14
CA VAL A 175 -4.07 -0.46 -14.90
C VAL A 175 -3.56 -0.82 -13.53
N TRP A 176 -4.27 -1.63 -12.75
CA TRP A 176 -3.80 -2.26 -11.51
C TRP A 176 -4.22 -3.73 -11.52
N ALA A 177 -3.29 -4.65 -11.23
CA ALA A 177 -3.55 -6.09 -11.24
C ALA A 177 -4.30 -6.60 -12.50
N HIS A 178 -3.91 -6.11 -13.68
CA HIS A 178 -4.55 -6.38 -14.98
C HIS A 178 -5.96 -5.80 -15.16
N SER A 179 -6.55 -5.19 -14.13
CA SER A 179 -7.83 -4.48 -14.24
C SER A 179 -7.61 -3.01 -14.64
N GLN A 180 -8.44 -2.50 -15.54
CA GLN A 180 -8.50 -1.06 -15.81
C GLN A 180 -9.06 -0.33 -14.60
N VAL A 181 -8.37 0.72 -14.18
CA VAL A 181 -8.73 1.59 -13.05
C VAL A 181 -8.36 3.03 -13.41
N ASP A 182 -8.54 3.98 -12.49
CA ASP A 182 -8.14 5.37 -12.71
C ASP A 182 -7.04 5.83 -11.74
N VAL A 183 -6.58 7.07 -11.94
CA VAL A 183 -5.58 7.72 -11.09
C VAL A 183 -6.06 7.80 -9.63
N ARG A 184 -7.33 8.13 -9.37
CA ARG A 184 -7.88 8.19 -8.01
C ARG A 184 -7.74 6.87 -7.28
N PHE A 185 -8.14 5.77 -7.92
CA PHE A 185 -7.97 4.43 -7.38
C PHE A 185 -6.50 4.14 -7.06
N ARG A 186 -5.58 4.48 -7.99
CA ARG A 186 -4.13 4.30 -7.76
C ARG A 186 -3.61 5.09 -6.57
N LEU A 187 -4.10 6.32 -6.33
CA LEU A 187 -3.69 7.11 -5.17
C LEU A 187 -4.14 6.46 -3.85
N HIS A 188 -5.34 5.88 -3.80
CA HIS A 188 -5.81 5.15 -2.60
C HIS A 188 -5.00 3.87 -2.33
N ARG A 189 -4.48 3.21 -3.38
CA ARG A 189 -3.64 2.01 -3.21
C ARG A 189 -2.39 2.24 -2.37
N PHE A 190 -1.84 3.44 -2.31
CA PHE A 190 -0.66 3.71 -1.47
C PHE A 190 -0.95 3.44 0.02
N ALA A 191 -2.07 3.94 0.54
CA ALA A 191 -2.39 3.79 1.97
C ALA A 191 -2.70 2.34 2.31
N ALA A 192 -3.53 1.68 1.50
CA ALA A 192 -3.91 0.30 1.73
C ALA A 192 -2.76 -0.69 1.51
N HIS A 193 -1.82 -0.44 0.58
CA HIS A 193 -0.61 -1.27 0.43
C HIS A 193 0.32 -1.15 1.63
N VAL A 194 0.48 0.06 2.18
CA VAL A 194 1.24 0.23 3.44
C VAL A 194 0.57 -0.50 4.60
N ALA A 195 -0.77 -0.41 4.73
CA ALA A 195 -1.50 -1.13 5.76
C ALA A 195 -1.37 -2.65 5.64
N GLU A 196 -1.52 -3.19 4.42
CA GLU A 196 -1.35 -4.62 4.09
C GLU A 196 0.01 -5.15 4.57
N HIS A 197 1.10 -4.46 4.25
CA HIS A 197 2.43 -4.91 4.64
C HIS A 197 2.83 -4.51 6.06
N THR A 198 2.12 -3.57 6.68
CA THR A 198 2.24 -3.35 8.13
C THR A 198 1.73 -4.57 8.89
N ILE A 199 0.61 -5.17 8.47
CA ILE A 199 0.08 -6.42 9.05
C ILE A 199 1.07 -7.58 8.85
N GLN A 200 1.69 -7.68 7.67
CA GLN A 200 2.71 -8.70 7.41
C GLN A 200 3.94 -8.52 8.31
N CYS A 201 4.41 -7.28 8.49
CA CYS A 201 5.48 -6.95 9.42
C CYS A 201 5.11 -7.25 10.88
N ASP A 202 3.87 -6.97 11.29
CA ASP A 202 3.39 -7.24 12.65
C ASP A 202 3.41 -8.73 12.96
N LYS A 203 2.92 -9.56 12.03
CA LYS A 203 3.04 -11.03 12.12
C LYS A 203 4.49 -11.49 12.27
N ALA A 204 5.42 -10.89 11.51
CA ALA A 204 6.85 -11.18 11.60
C ALA A 204 7.42 -10.83 12.98
N VAL A 205 7.17 -9.62 13.47
CA VAL A 205 7.64 -9.16 14.79
C VAL A 205 7.02 -9.98 15.93
N GLY A 206 5.72 -10.28 15.85
CA GLY A 206 5.00 -11.08 16.83
C GLY A 206 5.56 -12.49 16.97
N SER A 207 5.97 -13.11 15.86
CA SER A 207 6.60 -14.44 15.86
C SER A 207 7.94 -14.47 16.59
N CYS A 208 8.62 -13.32 16.69
CA CYS A 208 9.88 -13.16 17.43
C CYS A 208 9.67 -12.86 18.93
N GLY A 209 8.43 -12.96 19.44
CA GLY A 209 8.14 -12.79 20.87
C GLY A 209 8.00 -11.34 21.35
N ARG A 210 7.86 -10.37 20.43
CA ARG A 210 7.54 -8.98 20.76
C ARG A 210 6.03 -8.73 20.60
N SER A 211 5.42 -8.11 21.61
CA SER A 211 4.08 -7.55 21.46
C SER A 211 4.14 -6.22 20.69
N PRO A 212 3.14 -5.90 19.87
CA PRO A 212 3.03 -4.56 19.28
C PRO A 212 2.92 -3.49 20.38
N PRO A 213 3.36 -2.25 20.11
CA PRO A 213 3.29 -1.13 21.06
C PRO A 213 1.86 -0.69 21.39
#